data_AF-A0A822XB70-F1
#
_entry.id   AF-A0A822XB70-F1
#
_cell.length_a   1.000
_cell.length_b   1.000
_cell.length_c   1.000
_cell.angle_alpha   90.00
_cell.angle_beta   90.00
_cell.angle_gamma   90.00
#
_symmetry.space_group_name_H-M   'P 1'
#
loop_
_entity.id
_entity.type
_entity.pdbx_description
1 polymer ?
#
loop_
_entity_poly.entity_id
_entity_poly.type
_entity_poly.pdbx_seq_one_letter_code
_entity_poly.pdbx_strand_id
1 'polypeptide(L)'
;MSEEEIEQTDEEIPSLATGLAIAFGYADAPEPESGTRRRGGPDRFAELRQWSPKTRLGRMVLDGEVLTYQQALATGLPIREVEIIDALIPNLEEDVLAVNMIQRMTDSGRRVRFNVLCVVGNHDGYVGLAICKGKEVASTIQKAITKAKLDLIPVMRGNGSWESGQGPGKSVPIKVTGRSGSTRVTLMPAPAGKGLVIGDTGRRVLSKAGITDVWSSTAGQTRTTINFAQATYNALKQLNRTRIGDQDKLRLHITRGEVGA
;
A
#
# COMPACT_ATOMS: atom_id res chain seq x y z
N MET A 1 58.80 -14.83 -12.96
CA MET A 1 57.96 -14.14 -11.96
C MET A 1 56.90 -13.40 -12.75
N SER A 2 55.98 -14.15 -13.35
CA SER A 2 54.82 -13.60 -14.04
C SER A 2 53.76 -13.36 -12.97
N GLU A 3 53.45 -12.09 -12.75
CA GLU A 3 52.29 -11.68 -11.96
C GLU A 3 51.05 -12.26 -12.64
N GLU A 4 50.36 -13.17 -11.95
CA GLU A 4 49.02 -13.59 -12.33
C GLU A 4 48.09 -12.40 -12.07
N GLU A 5 47.65 -11.74 -13.15
CA GLU A 5 46.48 -10.87 -13.11
C GLU A 5 45.30 -11.73 -12.66
N ILE A 6 44.88 -11.53 -11.41
CA ILE A 6 43.61 -12.03 -10.91
C ILE A 6 42.55 -11.24 -11.68
N GLU A 7 41.97 -11.87 -12.71
CA GLU A 7 40.70 -11.41 -13.29
C GLU A 7 39.68 -11.35 -12.16
N GLN A 8 39.45 -10.16 -11.62
CA GLN A 8 38.21 -9.84 -10.95
C GLN A 8 37.12 -9.95 -12.02
N THR A 9 36.47 -11.11 -12.10
CA THR A 9 35.10 -11.17 -12.59
C THR A 9 34.30 -10.21 -11.75
N ASP A 10 34.05 -9.02 -12.28
CA ASP A 10 32.94 -8.17 -11.87
C ASP A 10 31.69 -9.04 -12.07
N GLU A 11 31.27 -9.75 -11.00
CA GLU A 11 29.97 -10.40 -10.97
C GLU A 11 28.96 -9.27 -11.18
N GLU A 12 28.43 -9.15 -12.40
CA GLU A 12 27.34 -8.25 -12.73
C GLU A 12 26.22 -8.53 -11.73
N ILE A 13 26.07 -7.65 -10.75
CA ILE A 13 25.04 -7.78 -9.72
C ILE A 13 23.71 -7.78 -10.48
N PRO A 14 22.93 -8.88 -10.42
CA PRO A 14 21.66 -8.92 -11.11
C PRO A 14 20.77 -7.81 -10.54
N SER A 15 20.29 -6.92 -11.41
CA SER A 15 19.34 -5.88 -11.04
C SER A 15 18.02 -6.55 -10.65
N LEU A 16 17.89 -6.92 -9.38
CA LEU A 16 16.71 -7.61 -8.83
C LEU A 16 15.85 -6.63 -8.04
N ALA A 17 14.54 -6.88 -8.02
CA ALA A 17 13.64 -6.19 -7.11
C ALA A 17 14.05 -6.44 -5.65
N THR A 18 13.94 -5.42 -4.81
CA THR A 18 14.45 -5.41 -3.43
C THR A 18 13.96 -6.60 -2.59
N GLY A 19 12.69 -6.99 -2.72
CA GLY A 19 12.13 -8.13 -2.01
C GLY A 19 12.66 -9.48 -2.49
N LEU A 20 12.97 -9.62 -3.78
CA LEU A 20 13.64 -10.83 -4.31
C LEU A 20 15.09 -10.90 -3.84
N ALA A 21 15.80 -9.76 -3.83
CA ALA A 21 17.16 -9.70 -3.32
C ALA A 21 17.25 -10.14 -1.84
N ILE A 22 16.32 -9.66 -1.00
CA ILE A 22 16.18 -10.08 0.40
C ILE A 22 15.84 -11.57 0.52
N ALA A 23 14.90 -12.06 -0.31
CA ALA A 23 14.49 -13.45 -0.29
C ALA A 23 15.64 -14.41 -0.63
N PHE A 24 16.46 -14.09 -1.63
CA PHE A 24 17.60 -14.92 -2.05
C PHE A 24 18.87 -14.70 -1.22
N GLY A 25 18.89 -13.70 -0.33
CA GLY A 25 20.00 -13.47 0.60
C GLY A 25 21.20 -12.74 0.00
N TYR A 26 21.00 -11.92 -1.02
CA TYR A 26 22.04 -11.01 -1.52
C TYR A 26 22.32 -9.94 -0.45
N ALA A 27 23.59 -9.84 -0.02
CA ALA A 27 24.00 -9.24 1.26
C ALA A 27 23.86 -7.72 1.39
N ASP A 28 23.51 -6.99 0.33
CA ASP A 28 23.49 -5.51 0.29
C ASP A 28 22.09 -4.87 0.18
N ALA A 29 21.01 -5.66 0.33
CA ALA A 29 19.67 -5.07 0.35
C ALA A 29 19.47 -4.21 1.62
N PRO A 30 19.00 -2.94 1.52
CA PRO A 30 18.75 -2.12 2.69
C PRO A 30 17.76 -2.83 3.61
N GLU A 31 18.20 -3.18 4.83
CA GLU A 31 17.33 -3.82 5.79
C GLU A 31 16.11 -2.90 6.06
N PRO A 32 14.88 -3.43 6.10
CA PRO A 32 13.70 -2.62 6.32
C PRO A 32 13.78 -1.92 7.69
N GLU A 33 13.77 -0.58 7.70
CA GLU A 33 13.93 0.23 8.92
C GLU A 33 12.82 0.03 9.98
N SER A 34 11.69 -0.62 9.64
CA SER A 34 10.57 -0.82 10.55
C SER A 34 10.23 -2.29 10.81
N GLY A 35 10.75 -2.82 11.92
CA GLY A 35 10.22 -4.03 12.55
C GLY A 35 11.23 -4.73 13.41
N THR A 36 11.03 -4.67 14.74
CA THR A 36 11.66 -5.59 15.69
C THR A 36 11.58 -7.01 15.13
N ARG A 37 12.72 -7.63 14.82
CA ARG A 37 12.79 -9.07 14.51
C ARG A 37 12.12 -9.80 15.66
N ARG A 38 10.84 -10.19 15.50
CA ARG A 38 10.21 -11.16 16.39
C ARG A 38 11.00 -12.44 16.17
N ARG A 39 12.01 -12.69 17.02
CA ARG A 39 12.74 -13.96 17.07
C ARG A 39 11.71 -15.09 17.09
N GLY A 40 11.52 -15.77 15.96
CA GLY A 40 10.60 -16.91 15.82
C GLY A 40 9.27 -16.67 15.09
N GLY A 41 9.06 -15.55 14.40
CA GLY A 41 7.93 -15.41 13.47
C GLY A 41 8.10 -16.27 12.20
N PRO A 42 7.01 -16.72 11.54
CA PRO A 42 7.11 -17.39 10.25
C PRO A 42 7.78 -16.48 9.21
N ASP A 43 8.66 -17.06 8.39
CA ASP A 43 9.41 -16.31 7.37
C ASP A 43 8.45 -15.72 6.33
N ARG A 44 8.36 -14.40 6.31
CA ARG A 44 7.49 -13.63 5.40
C ARG A 44 7.87 -13.83 3.93
N PHE A 45 9.14 -14.10 3.64
CA PHE A 45 9.68 -14.19 2.28
C PHE A 45 9.82 -15.65 1.80
N ALA A 46 9.37 -16.64 2.58
CA ALA A 46 9.46 -18.05 2.18
C ALA A 46 8.69 -18.35 0.89
N GLU A 47 7.54 -17.71 0.68
CA GLU A 47 6.72 -17.89 -0.53
C GLU A 47 7.43 -17.37 -1.79
N LEU A 48 8.21 -16.28 -1.68
CA LEU A 48 8.97 -15.70 -2.79
C LEU A 48 10.09 -16.62 -3.29
N ARG A 49 10.76 -17.36 -2.39
CA ARG A 49 11.83 -18.31 -2.80
C ARG A 49 11.29 -19.47 -3.65
N GLN A 50 10.02 -19.82 -3.48
CA GLN A 50 9.36 -20.92 -4.18
C GLN A 50 8.48 -20.43 -5.33
N TRP A 51 8.47 -19.12 -5.58
CA TRP A 51 7.56 -18.51 -6.54
C TRP A 51 7.97 -18.83 -7.98
N SER A 52 7.04 -19.45 -8.71
CA SER A 52 7.14 -19.64 -10.17
C SER A 52 6.09 -18.75 -10.85
N PRO A 53 6.50 -17.65 -11.51
CA PRO A 53 5.58 -16.67 -12.06
C PRO A 53 4.75 -17.26 -13.19
N LYS A 54 3.44 -16.99 -13.17
CA LYS A 54 2.50 -17.46 -14.21
C LYS A 54 2.17 -16.38 -15.22
N THR A 55 2.22 -15.13 -14.78
CA THR A 55 1.95 -13.93 -15.57
C THR A 55 3.19 -13.44 -16.32
N ARG A 56 2.96 -12.64 -17.37
CA ARG A 56 4.05 -11.94 -18.08
C ARG A 56 4.77 -10.97 -17.14
N LEU A 57 4.00 -10.21 -16.36
CA LEU A 57 4.56 -9.27 -15.39
C LEU A 57 5.40 -9.97 -14.32
N GLY A 58 4.94 -11.12 -13.81
CA GLY A 58 5.71 -11.90 -12.84
C GLY A 58 7.07 -12.36 -13.39
N ARG A 59 7.12 -12.79 -14.65
CA ARG A 59 8.38 -13.13 -15.33
C ARG A 59 9.30 -11.92 -15.43
N MET A 60 8.81 -10.78 -15.92
CA MET A 60 9.60 -9.54 -16.02
C MET A 60 10.19 -9.08 -14.67
N VAL A 61 9.46 -9.27 -13.57
CA VAL A 61 9.93 -8.93 -12.22
C VAL A 61 10.99 -9.91 -11.74
N LEU A 62 10.81 -11.22 -12.01
CA LEU A 62 11.80 -12.24 -11.68
C LEU A 62 13.09 -12.08 -12.50
N ASP A 63 12.95 -11.73 -13.78
CA ASP A 63 14.04 -11.49 -14.72
C ASP A 63 14.80 -10.18 -14.42
N GLY A 64 14.28 -9.33 -13.52
CA GLY A 64 14.93 -8.08 -13.11
C GLY A 64 14.65 -6.88 -14.02
N GLU A 65 13.78 -7.02 -15.03
CA GLU A 65 13.41 -5.91 -15.92
C GLU A 65 12.59 -4.83 -15.20
N VAL A 66 11.82 -5.22 -14.19
CA VAL A 66 10.95 -4.34 -13.40
C VAL A 66 11.41 -4.32 -11.95
N LEU A 67 11.99 -3.20 -11.53
CA LEU A 67 12.56 -3.02 -10.19
C LEU A 67 11.58 -2.32 -9.24
N THR A 68 10.77 -1.40 -9.76
CA THR A 68 9.88 -0.57 -8.96
C THR A 68 8.40 -0.84 -9.26
N TYR A 69 7.56 -0.62 -8.24
CA TYR A 69 6.11 -0.74 -8.41
C TYR A 69 5.55 0.28 -9.41
N GLN A 70 6.16 1.46 -9.53
CA GLN A 70 5.73 2.46 -10.52
C GLN A 70 5.98 1.98 -11.95
N GLN A 71 7.13 1.37 -12.20
CA GLN A 71 7.45 0.76 -13.49
C GLN A 71 6.48 -0.38 -13.81
N ALA A 72 6.14 -1.22 -12.82
CA ALA A 72 5.12 -2.26 -12.97
C ALA A 72 3.77 -1.67 -13.42
N LEU A 73 3.31 -0.57 -12.80
CA LEU A 73 2.09 0.12 -13.20
C LEU A 73 2.18 0.74 -14.61
N ALA A 74 3.36 1.25 -14.99
CA ALA A 74 3.59 1.86 -16.31
C ALA A 74 3.49 0.84 -17.45
N THR A 75 3.77 -0.44 -17.20
CA THR A 75 3.59 -1.51 -18.21
C THR A 75 2.14 -1.69 -18.66
N GLY A 76 1.16 -1.23 -17.86
CA GLY A 76 -0.26 -1.42 -18.13
C GLY A 76 -0.76 -2.86 -17.99
N LEU A 77 0.10 -3.80 -17.58
CA LEU A 77 -0.28 -5.18 -17.33
C LEU A 77 -1.02 -5.31 -15.99
N PRO A 78 -2.08 -6.14 -15.90
CA PRO A 78 -2.80 -6.34 -14.65
C PRO A 78 -1.97 -7.16 -13.66
N ILE A 79 -1.85 -6.68 -12.42
CA ILE A 79 -1.21 -7.38 -11.31
C ILE A 79 -2.21 -8.40 -10.75
N ARG A 80 -1.86 -9.70 -10.83
CA ARG A 80 -2.73 -10.82 -10.40
C ARG A 80 -2.08 -11.77 -9.41
N GLU A 81 -0.78 -11.63 -9.22
CA GLU A 81 0.03 -12.42 -8.29
C GLU A 81 0.45 -11.50 -7.14
N VAL A 82 0.41 -12.03 -5.92
CA VAL A 82 0.72 -11.25 -4.71
C VAL A 82 2.22 -11.18 -4.50
N GLU A 83 2.91 -12.22 -4.93
CA GLU A 83 4.35 -12.37 -4.91
C GLU A 83 5.03 -11.23 -5.68
N ILE A 84 4.43 -10.71 -6.76
CA ILE A 84 4.91 -9.52 -7.46
C ILE A 84 5.00 -8.31 -6.52
N ILE A 85 3.99 -8.11 -5.68
CA ILE A 85 3.94 -6.97 -4.76
C ILE A 85 4.91 -7.18 -3.59
N ASP A 86 5.01 -8.41 -3.08
CA ASP A 86 5.97 -8.73 -2.01
C ASP A 86 7.43 -8.65 -2.51
N ALA A 87 7.68 -8.90 -3.79
CA ALA A 87 8.97 -8.70 -4.46
C ALA A 87 9.32 -7.21 -4.64
N LEU A 88 8.36 -6.39 -5.07
CA LEU A 88 8.59 -4.97 -5.39
C LEU A 88 8.57 -4.08 -4.15
N ILE A 89 7.76 -4.41 -3.13
CA ILE A 89 7.60 -3.60 -1.92
C ILE A 89 7.68 -4.52 -0.68
N PRO A 90 8.90 -4.79 -0.17
CA PRO A 90 9.07 -5.64 1.01
C PRO A 90 8.49 -5.02 2.29
N ASN A 91 8.37 -3.69 2.35
CA ASN A 91 8.01 -2.91 3.55
C ASN A 91 6.49 -2.76 3.77
N LEU A 92 5.67 -3.69 3.26
CA LEU A 92 4.21 -3.60 3.45
C LEU A 92 3.82 -4.01 4.87
N GLU A 93 3.10 -3.14 5.58
CA GLU A 93 2.48 -3.48 6.85
C GLU A 93 0.98 -3.77 6.68
N GLU A 94 0.49 -4.70 7.47
CA GLU A 94 -0.88 -5.21 7.42
C GLU A 94 -1.62 -4.81 8.69
N ASP A 95 -2.83 -4.26 8.56
CA ASP A 95 -3.70 -3.91 9.68
C ASP A 95 -5.14 -4.39 9.45
N VAL A 96 -5.72 -5.03 10.47
CA VAL A 96 -7.09 -5.53 10.45
C VAL A 96 -8.00 -4.49 11.11
N LEU A 97 -8.80 -3.80 10.30
CA LEU A 97 -9.66 -2.73 10.80
C LEU A 97 -10.91 -3.25 11.54
N ALA A 98 -11.56 -4.28 10.98
CA ALA A 98 -12.79 -4.81 11.53
C ALA A 98 -13.02 -6.27 11.13
N VAL A 99 -13.52 -7.05 12.08
CA VAL A 99 -14.02 -8.41 11.87
C VAL A 99 -15.48 -8.45 12.28
N ASN A 100 -16.38 -8.63 11.31
CA ASN A 100 -17.82 -8.67 11.54
C ASN A 100 -18.35 -10.08 11.30
N MET A 101 -19.14 -10.60 12.22
CA MET A 101 -19.90 -11.83 12.02
C MET A 101 -21.17 -11.53 11.22
N ILE A 102 -21.34 -12.20 10.09
CA ILE A 102 -22.54 -12.12 9.24
C ILE A 102 -23.25 -13.47 9.22
N GLN A 103 -24.58 -13.46 9.17
CA GLN A 103 -25.37 -14.69 9.21
C GLN A 103 -26.47 -14.67 8.14
N ARG A 104 -26.69 -15.83 7.50
CA ARG A 104 -27.89 -16.07 6.69
C ARG A 104 -28.77 -17.09 7.39
N MET A 105 -30.07 -16.83 7.43
CA MET A 105 -31.05 -17.80 7.93
C MET A 105 -31.33 -18.83 6.83
N THR A 106 -31.40 -20.11 7.20
CA THR A 106 -31.84 -21.23 6.36
C THR A 106 -32.84 -22.06 7.15
N ASP A 107 -33.62 -22.90 6.48
CA ASP A 107 -34.63 -23.75 7.13
C ASP A 107 -33.99 -24.68 8.18
N SER A 108 -32.75 -25.13 7.93
CA SER A 108 -31.96 -25.94 8.87
C SER A 108 -31.21 -25.13 9.94
N GLY A 109 -31.48 -23.83 10.08
CA GLY A 109 -30.86 -22.94 11.08
C GLY A 109 -29.98 -21.83 10.50
N ARG A 110 -29.11 -21.24 11.34
CA ARG A 110 -28.28 -20.08 10.98
C ARG A 110 -26.94 -20.53 10.38
N ARG A 111 -26.62 -20.07 9.18
CA ARG A 111 -25.28 -20.24 8.60
C ARG A 111 -24.46 -18.97 8.79
N VAL A 112 -23.43 -19.05 9.62
CA VAL A 112 -22.53 -17.94 9.96
C VAL A 112 -21.36 -17.88 8.99
N ARG A 113 -20.91 -16.65 8.70
CA ARG A 113 -19.69 -16.31 7.97
C ARG A 113 -19.07 -15.08 8.62
N PHE A 114 -17.82 -14.80 8.28
CA PHE A 114 -17.11 -13.61 8.74
C PHE A 114 -16.82 -12.70 7.57
N ASN A 115 -16.94 -11.40 7.82
CA ASN A 115 -16.56 -10.33 6.92
C ASN A 115 -15.39 -9.57 7.54
N VAL A 116 -14.25 -9.58 6.88
CA VAL A 116 -13.01 -8.98 7.37
C VAL A 116 -12.63 -7.81 6.46
N LEU A 117 -12.33 -6.67 7.07
CA LEU A 117 -11.80 -5.48 6.42
C LEU A 117 -10.33 -5.33 6.83
N CYS A 118 -9.43 -5.38 5.85
CA CYS A 118 -8.00 -5.19 6.04
C CYS A 118 -7.49 -4.02 5.21
N VAL A 119 -6.45 -3.37 5.74
CA VAL A 119 -5.65 -2.34 5.07
C VAL A 119 -4.22 -2.81 5.02
N VAL A 120 -3.56 -2.57 3.90
CA VAL A 120 -2.14 -2.84 3.70
C VAL A 120 -1.48 -1.56 3.18
N GLY A 121 -0.28 -1.23 3.64
CA GLY A 121 0.47 -0.08 3.12
C GLY A 121 1.87 0.03 3.69
N ASN A 122 2.73 0.79 3.02
CA ASN A 122 4.16 0.94 3.36
C ASN A 122 4.49 2.24 4.10
N HIS A 123 3.48 3.00 4.56
CA HIS A 123 3.64 4.35 5.12
C HIS A 123 4.34 5.36 4.20
N ASP A 124 4.57 5.00 2.93
CA ASP A 124 5.27 5.83 1.97
C ASP A 124 4.54 5.87 0.62
N GLY A 125 3.26 6.22 0.68
CA GLY A 125 2.50 6.52 -0.53
C GLY A 125 1.89 5.31 -1.23
N TYR A 126 1.89 4.11 -0.65
CA TYR A 126 1.08 3.00 -1.16
C TYR A 126 0.08 2.51 -0.12
N VAL A 127 -1.16 2.32 -0.56
CA VAL A 127 -2.23 1.78 0.29
C VAL A 127 -3.17 0.88 -0.50
N GLY A 128 -3.54 -0.23 0.11
CA GLY A 128 -4.53 -1.19 -0.38
C GLY A 128 -5.58 -1.42 0.68
N LEU A 129 -6.84 -1.56 0.26
CA LEU A 129 -7.96 -1.85 1.15
C LEU A 129 -8.82 -2.93 0.52
N ALA A 130 -9.08 -3.99 1.27
CA ALA A 130 -9.93 -5.07 0.79
C ALA A 130 -10.91 -5.57 1.85
N ILE A 131 -12.02 -6.10 1.34
CA ILE A 131 -13.06 -6.73 2.12
C ILE A 131 -13.22 -8.15 1.60
N CYS A 132 -13.12 -9.12 2.50
CA CYS A 132 -13.27 -10.53 2.18
C CYS A 132 -14.27 -11.20 3.11
N LYS A 133 -14.96 -12.21 2.57
CA LYS A 133 -15.93 -13.03 3.31
C LYS A 133 -15.50 -14.49 3.32
N GLY A 134 -15.64 -15.16 4.44
CA GLY A 134 -15.31 -16.58 4.55
C GLY A 134 -16.00 -17.28 5.71
N LYS A 135 -15.74 -18.58 5.88
CA LYS A 135 -16.33 -19.40 6.94
C LYS A 135 -15.56 -19.29 8.26
N GLU A 136 -14.23 -19.21 8.18
CA GLU A 136 -13.33 -19.13 9.33
C GLU A 136 -12.63 -17.77 9.36
N VAL A 137 -12.30 -17.28 10.55
CA VAL A 137 -11.73 -15.94 10.71
C VAL A 137 -10.30 -15.87 10.15
N ALA A 138 -9.40 -16.76 10.59
CA ALA A 138 -7.98 -16.72 10.20
C ALA A 138 -7.77 -16.83 8.69
N SER A 139 -8.43 -17.80 8.04
CA SER A 139 -8.33 -17.95 6.58
C SER A 139 -8.99 -16.79 5.82
N THR A 140 -9.95 -16.09 6.42
CA THR A 140 -10.55 -14.88 5.81
C THR A 140 -9.63 -13.67 5.95
N ILE A 141 -8.89 -13.55 7.05
CA ILE A 141 -7.87 -12.51 7.24
C ILE A 141 -6.78 -12.64 6.17
N GLN A 142 -6.22 -13.85 5.97
CA GLN A 142 -5.21 -14.06 4.93
C GLN A 142 -5.75 -13.69 3.54
N LYS A 143 -6.97 -14.13 3.21
CA LYS A 143 -7.64 -13.76 1.95
C LYS A 143 -7.84 -12.25 1.81
N ALA A 144 -8.13 -11.55 2.90
CA ALA A 144 -8.28 -10.09 2.89
C ALA A 144 -6.94 -9.40 2.63
N ILE A 145 -5.86 -9.87 3.26
CA ILE A 145 -4.49 -9.37 3.04
C ILE A 145 -4.06 -9.58 1.59
N THR A 146 -4.15 -10.82 1.08
CA THR A 146 -3.84 -11.17 -0.32
C THR A 146 -4.58 -10.25 -1.30
N LYS A 147 -5.88 -10.02 -1.05
CA LYS A 147 -6.68 -9.13 -1.89
C LYS A 147 -6.29 -7.65 -1.75
N ALA A 148 -5.97 -7.19 -0.54
CA ALA A 148 -5.56 -5.81 -0.30
C ALA A 148 -4.22 -5.50 -0.97
N LYS A 149 -3.28 -6.46 -0.98
CA LYS A 149 -2.02 -6.35 -1.74
C LYS A 149 -2.29 -6.17 -3.24
N LEU A 150 -3.20 -6.95 -3.82
CA LEU A 150 -3.57 -6.81 -5.24
C LEU A 150 -4.25 -5.47 -5.58
N ASP A 151 -5.04 -4.91 -4.65
CA ASP A 151 -5.73 -3.62 -4.79
C ASP A 151 -4.87 -2.44 -4.26
N LEU A 152 -3.55 -2.49 -4.44
CA LEU A 152 -2.63 -1.43 -3.99
C LEU A 152 -2.68 -0.20 -4.93
N ILE A 153 -2.88 0.97 -4.36
CA ILE A 153 -2.97 2.24 -5.08
C ILE A 153 -1.81 3.17 -4.64
N PRO A 154 -1.12 3.83 -5.60
CA PRO A 154 -0.20 4.93 -5.28
C PRO A 154 -0.98 6.13 -4.77
N VAL A 155 -0.50 6.84 -3.75
CA VAL A 155 -1.15 8.00 -3.16
C VAL A 155 -0.38 9.25 -3.53
N MET A 156 -1.09 10.25 -4.02
CA MET A 156 -0.55 11.59 -4.21
C MET A 156 -0.41 12.30 -2.87
N ARG A 157 0.81 12.68 -2.52
CA ARG A 157 1.14 13.49 -1.35
C ARG A 157 1.73 14.81 -1.81
N GLY A 158 1.62 15.83 -0.98
CA GLY A 158 2.24 17.12 -1.23
C GLY A 158 1.88 18.12 -0.14
N ASN A 159 2.20 19.37 -0.42
CA ASN A 159 1.87 20.48 0.44
C ASN A 159 0.90 21.44 -0.26
N GLY A 160 -0.34 21.50 0.23
CA GLY A 160 -1.37 22.39 -0.32
C GLY A 160 -2.10 23.24 0.71
N SER A 161 -1.59 23.29 1.94
CA SER A 161 -2.19 24.16 2.96
C SER A 161 -1.74 25.60 2.77
N TRP A 162 -2.68 26.53 2.78
CA TRP A 162 -2.40 27.96 2.75
C TRP A 162 -1.65 28.46 3.99
N GLU A 163 -1.72 27.71 5.10
CA GLU A 163 -1.06 28.01 6.38
C GLU A 163 0.41 27.54 6.42
N SER A 164 0.84 26.74 5.43
CA SER A 164 2.16 26.14 5.42
C SER A 164 3.17 26.95 4.60
N GLY A 165 4.45 26.90 4.99
CA GLY A 165 5.54 27.41 4.18
C GLY A 165 5.81 26.56 2.94
N GLN A 166 6.72 27.03 2.08
CA GLN A 166 7.19 26.23 0.93
C GLN A 166 8.00 25.02 1.40
N GLY A 167 7.80 23.87 0.77
CA GLY A 167 8.54 22.64 1.06
C GLY A 167 7.76 21.36 0.78
N PRO A 168 8.45 20.20 0.78
CA PRO A 168 7.80 18.90 0.64
C PRO A 168 6.90 18.63 1.85
N GLY A 169 5.70 18.13 1.59
CA GLY A 169 4.71 17.85 2.61
C GLY A 169 4.16 16.44 2.48
N LYS A 170 3.82 15.83 3.62
CA LYS A 170 3.11 14.54 3.70
C LYS A 170 1.61 14.75 3.93
N SER A 171 1.04 15.81 3.33
CA SER A 171 -0.40 16.09 3.36
C SER A 171 -1.06 15.77 2.01
N VAL A 172 -2.37 15.95 1.93
CA VAL A 172 -3.12 15.89 0.68
C VAL A 172 -2.93 17.23 -0.05
N PRO A 173 -2.55 17.26 -1.34
CA PRO A 173 -2.26 18.51 -2.05
C PRO A 173 -3.51 19.33 -2.39
N ILE A 174 -4.66 18.68 -2.59
CA ILE A 174 -5.91 19.35 -2.96
C ILE A 174 -7.09 18.78 -2.17
N LYS A 175 -8.13 19.59 -2.00
CA LYS A 175 -9.37 19.12 -1.40
C LYS A 175 -10.02 18.04 -2.26
N VAL A 176 -10.31 16.87 -1.68
CA VAL A 176 -10.90 15.73 -2.37
C VAL A 176 -12.02 15.11 -1.55
N THR A 177 -13.04 14.57 -2.21
CA THR A 177 -14.26 14.06 -1.55
C THR A 177 -14.60 12.63 -1.97
N GLY A 178 -14.22 11.65 -1.15
CA GLY A 178 -14.59 10.27 -1.36
C GLY A 178 -16.00 9.93 -0.86
N ARG A 179 -16.64 8.96 -1.51
CA ARG A 179 -17.98 8.46 -1.13
C ARG A 179 -17.99 6.94 -1.09
N SER A 180 -18.70 6.38 -0.12
CA SER A 180 -19.18 4.99 -0.13
C SER A 180 -20.54 4.94 0.57
N GLY A 181 -21.57 4.46 -0.13
CA GLY A 181 -22.96 4.49 0.36
C GLY A 181 -23.44 5.92 0.68
N SER A 182 -23.89 6.14 1.92
CA SER A 182 -24.28 7.45 2.44
C SER A 182 -23.11 8.23 3.06
N THR A 183 -21.98 7.57 3.34
CA THR A 183 -20.81 8.18 3.97
C THR A 183 -20.01 8.97 2.93
N ARG A 184 -19.75 10.25 3.24
CA ARG A 184 -18.91 11.14 2.45
C ARG A 184 -17.76 11.63 3.32
N VAL A 185 -16.53 11.46 2.84
CA VAL A 185 -15.32 11.89 3.53
C VAL A 185 -14.61 12.91 2.63
N THR A 186 -14.49 14.13 3.12
CA THR A 186 -13.76 15.20 2.46
C THR A 186 -12.42 15.36 3.16
N LEU A 187 -11.33 15.16 2.42
CA LEU A 187 -9.98 15.42 2.88
C LEU A 187 -9.54 16.79 2.38
N MET A 188 -8.96 17.58 3.26
CA MET A 188 -8.47 18.93 3.00
C MET A 188 -6.99 19.02 3.40
N PRO A 189 -6.17 19.78 2.66
CA PRO A 189 -4.76 19.99 3.01
C PRO A 189 -4.63 20.59 4.42
N ALA A 190 -3.63 20.16 5.17
CA ALA A 190 -3.32 20.68 6.50
C ALA A 190 -1.83 21.09 6.58
N PRO A 191 -1.48 22.07 7.42
CA PRO A 191 -0.07 22.39 7.65
C PRO A 191 0.66 21.23 8.35
N ALA A 192 1.98 21.19 8.19
CA ALA A 192 2.82 20.17 8.82
C ALA A 192 2.73 20.23 10.35
N GLY A 193 2.66 19.07 11.01
CA GLY A 193 2.60 18.95 12.47
C GLY A 193 1.20 19.03 13.07
N LYS A 194 0.15 19.12 12.26
CA LYS A 194 -1.24 19.11 12.74
C LYS A 194 -1.72 17.72 13.15
N GLY A 195 -1.16 16.69 12.52
CA GLY A 195 -1.57 15.31 12.64
C GLY A 195 -2.83 14.96 11.85
N LEU A 196 -3.25 13.71 11.97
CA LEU A 196 -4.44 13.18 11.32
C LEU A 196 -5.70 13.58 12.09
N VAL A 197 -6.43 14.59 11.61
CA VAL A 197 -7.72 15.02 12.18
C VAL A 197 -8.86 14.26 11.49
N ILE A 198 -8.99 12.97 11.82
CA ILE A 198 -10.04 12.07 11.30
C ILE A 198 -10.38 11.00 12.35
N GLY A 199 -11.55 10.35 12.20
CA GLY A 199 -11.92 9.19 13.03
C GLY A 199 -10.97 8.00 12.88
N ASP A 200 -10.92 7.12 13.88
CA ASP A 200 -9.92 6.04 14.02
C ASP A 200 -9.75 5.19 12.75
N THR A 201 -10.85 4.72 12.16
CA THR A 201 -10.79 3.90 10.94
C THR A 201 -10.13 4.64 9.77
N GLY A 202 -10.40 5.94 9.62
CA GLY A 202 -9.78 6.77 8.58
C GLY A 202 -8.32 7.09 8.91
N ARG A 203 -8.00 7.26 10.19
CA ARG A 203 -6.63 7.49 10.68
C ARG A 203 -5.72 6.33 10.30
N ARG A 204 -6.16 5.09 10.52
CA ARG A 204 -5.40 3.89 10.15
C ARG A 204 -5.15 3.80 8.65
N VAL A 205 -6.17 4.08 7.82
CA VAL A 205 -6.04 4.11 6.35
C VAL A 205 -5.03 5.18 5.90
N LEU A 206 -5.15 6.40 6.42
CA LEU A 206 -4.28 7.52 6.02
C LEU A 206 -2.85 7.38 6.55
N SER A 207 -2.69 6.78 7.74
CA SER A 207 -1.38 6.44 8.30
C SER A 207 -0.67 5.45 7.38
N LYS A 208 -1.32 4.36 6.97
CA LYS A 208 -0.72 3.37 6.05
C LYS A 208 -0.41 3.93 4.66
N ALA A 209 -1.17 4.94 4.23
CA ALA A 209 -0.88 5.70 3.00
C ALA A 209 0.32 6.65 3.11
N GLY A 210 0.87 6.87 4.32
CA GLY A 210 1.98 7.81 4.53
C GLY A 210 1.59 9.27 4.56
N ILE A 211 0.32 9.56 4.87
CA ILE A 211 -0.18 10.91 5.11
C ILE A 211 -0.08 11.17 6.61
N THR A 212 0.61 12.25 7.00
CA THR A 212 0.80 12.65 8.40
C THR A 212 -0.24 13.66 8.85
N ASP A 213 -0.60 14.59 7.96
CA ASP A 213 -1.38 15.77 8.30
C ASP A 213 -2.58 15.90 7.36
N VAL A 214 -3.78 16.00 7.92
CA VAL A 214 -5.00 16.20 7.12
C VAL A 214 -6.11 16.81 7.96
N TRP A 215 -6.86 17.72 7.35
CA TRP A 215 -8.17 18.13 7.85
C TRP A 215 -9.23 17.26 7.20
N SER A 216 -10.15 16.71 7.99
CA SER A 216 -11.27 15.94 7.44
C SER A 216 -12.62 16.53 7.81
N SER A 217 -13.57 16.42 6.90
CA SER A 217 -14.98 16.68 7.15
C SER A 217 -15.78 15.49 6.66
N THR A 218 -16.63 14.95 7.53
CA THR A 218 -17.37 13.72 7.28
C THR A 218 -18.86 13.99 7.35
N ALA A 219 -19.62 13.51 6.38
CA ALA A 219 -21.07 13.62 6.35
C ALA A 219 -21.74 12.25 6.11
N GLY A 220 -22.97 12.09 6.59
CA GLY A 220 -23.73 10.84 6.51
C GLY A 220 -23.49 9.91 7.70
N GLN A 221 -23.75 8.61 7.52
CA GLN A 221 -23.58 7.62 8.59
C GLN A 221 -22.11 7.19 8.68
N THR A 222 -21.40 7.67 9.70
CA THR A 222 -19.98 7.36 9.94
C THR A 222 -19.76 6.12 10.80
N ARG A 223 -20.80 5.62 11.49
CA ARG A 223 -20.71 4.43 12.36
C ARG A 223 -20.36 3.15 11.60
N THR A 224 -20.70 3.07 10.32
CA THR A 224 -20.37 1.91 9.48
C THR A 224 -18.90 1.96 9.07
N THR A 225 -18.04 1.22 9.78
CA THR A 225 -16.57 1.18 9.57
C THR A 225 -16.19 0.85 8.14
N ILE A 226 -16.88 -0.11 7.52
CA ILE A 226 -16.64 -0.53 6.13
C ILE A 226 -16.80 0.62 5.15
N ASN A 227 -17.94 1.32 5.20
CA ASN A 227 -18.21 2.43 4.29
C ASN A 227 -17.29 3.62 4.57
N PHE A 228 -16.96 3.87 5.84
CA PHE A 228 -16.06 4.96 6.23
C PHE A 228 -14.64 4.73 5.70
N ALA A 229 -14.10 3.52 5.85
CA ALA A 229 -12.79 3.14 5.33
C ALA A 229 -12.77 3.19 3.79
N GLN A 230 -13.80 2.63 3.14
CA GLN A 230 -13.95 2.70 1.69
C GLN A 230 -14.10 4.13 1.16
N ALA A 231 -14.85 5.00 1.84
CA ALA A 231 -14.99 6.39 1.46
C ALA A 231 -13.64 7.12 1.55
N THR A 232 -12.84 6.83 2.58
CA THR A 232 -11.48 7.37 2.74
C THR A 232 -10.55 6.88 1.64
N TYR A 233 -10.53 5.57 1.35
CA TYR A 233 -9.74 5.00 0.26
C TYR A 233 -10.19 5.53 -1.13
N ASN A 234 -11.50 5.69 -1.34
CA ASN A 234 -12.03 6.28 -2.56
C ASN A 234 -11.64 7.76 -2.71
N ALA A 235 -11.48 8.50 -1.62
CA ALA A 235 -10.98 9.87 -1.66
C ALA A 235 -9.54 9.89 -2.22
N LEU A 236 -8.68 8.99 -1.76
CA LEU A 236 -7.30 8.84 -2.28
C LEU A 236 -7.30 8.40 -3.75
N LYS A 237 -8.20 7.47 -4.13
CA LYS A 237 -8.36 7.04 -5.53
C LYS A 237 -8.82 8.18 -6.44
N GLN A 238 -9.70 9.05 -5.96
CA GLN A 238 -10.11 10.25 -6.71
C GLN A 238 -9.00 11.26 -6.83
N LEU A 239 -8.18 11.43 -5.79
CA LEU A 239 -7.04 12.33 -5.80
C LEU A 239 -6.10 12.01 -6.97
N ASN A 240 -5.86 10.72 -7.23
CA ASN A 240 -5.05 10.26 -8.37
C ASN A 240 -5.67 10.53 -9.74
N ARG A 241 -7.01 10.59 -9.81
CA ARG A 241 -7.74 10.88 -11.05
C ARG A 241 -7.74 12.37 -11.38
N THR A 242 -7.57 13.24 -10.38
CA THR A 242 -7.57 14.68 -10.61
C THR A 242 -6.40 15.07 -11.49
N ARG A 243 -6.70 15.77 -12.59
CA ARG A 243 -5.69 16.36 -13.47
C ARG A 243 -5.15 17.61 -12.80
N ILE A 244 -3.84 17.65 -12.59
CA ILE A 244 -3.13 18.79 -12.02
C ILE A 244 -2.12 19.27 -13.07
N GLY A 245 -2.04 20.59 -13.26
CA GLY A 245 -1.05 21.20 -14.15
C GLY A 245 0.37 21.03 -13.61
N ASP A 246 1.37 20.98 -14.48
CA ASP A 246 2.75 20.70 -14.04
C ASP A 246 3.32 21.82 -13.15
N GLN A 247 2.88 23.07 -13.38
CA GLN A 247 3.21 24.20 -12.50
C GLN A 247 2.68 23.99 -11.07
N ASP A 248 1.46 23.51 -10.92
CA ASP A 248 0.87 23.22 -9.61
C ASP A 248 1.53 22.01 -8.94
N LYS A 249 1.97 21.00 -9.71
CA LYS A 249 2.72 19.88 -9.15
C LYS A 249 4.03 20.33 -8.52
N LEU A 250 4.76 21.22 -9.21
CA LEU A 250 6.01 21.78 -8.70
C LEU A 250 5.76 22.69 -7.49
N ARG A 251 4.77 23.60 -7.59
CA ARG A 251 4.42 24.53 -6.52
C ARG A 251 4.00 23.83 -5.23
N LEU A 252 3.25 22.73 -5.35
CA LEU A 252 2.71 21.96 -4.22
C LEU A 252 3.62 20.78 -3.84
N HIS A 253 4.80 20.63 -4.47
CA HIS A 253 5.74 19.52 -4.27
C HIS A 253 5.04 18.14 -4.30
N ILE A 254 4.23 17.90 -5.33
CA ILE A 254 3.41 16.69 -5.41
C ILE A 254 4.28 15.49 -5.78
N THR A 255 4.31 14.49 -4.90
CA THR A 255 4.94 13.19 -5.15
C THR A 255 3.86 12.10 -5.29
N ARG A 256 4.03 11.19 -6.24
CA ARG A 256 3.17 10.01 -6.44
C ARG A 256 3.95 8.78 -6.00
N GLY A 257 3.43 8.03 -5.03
CA GLY A 257 4.11 6.83 -4.53
C GLY A 257 5.29 7.15 -3.60
N GLU A 258 6.33 6.32 -3.69
CA GLU A 258 7.54 6.38 -2.86
C GLU A 258 8.35 7.66 -3.09
N VAL A 259 8.91 8.24 -2.02
CA VAL A 259 9.76 9.44 -2.10
C VAL A 259 11.18 9.01 -2.46
N GLY A 260 11.46 8.81 -3.75
CA GLY A 260 12.82 8.47 -4.20
C GLY A 260 12.92 7.60 -5.47
N ALA A 261 11.81 7.25 -6.09
CA ALA A 261 11.79 6.58 -7.40
C ALA A 261 11.90 7.59 -8.56
#